data_AF-A0A2R3Z0R8-F1
#
_entry.id   AF-A0A2R3Z0R8-F1
#
_cell.length_a   1.000
_cell.length_b   1.000
_cell.length_c   1.000
_cell.angle_alpha   90.00
_cell.angle_beta   90.00
_cell.angle_gamma   90.00
#
_symmetry.space_group_name_H-M   'P 1'
#
loop_
_entity.id
_entity.type
_entity.pdbx_description
1 polymer ?
#
loop_
_entity_poly.entity_id
_entity_poly.type
_entity_poly.pdbx_seq_one_letter_code
_entity_poly.pdbx_strand_id
1 'polypeptide(L)'
;MVNQLKNKIPLYIMAVFAGIIIYLISKNHYLGFSPDSVTYYEAANSLKAGKGFTNLDGKYINHWPPGYPLLISAFSSILGISIMLAGTLVNALSLFSTTIVLFKIFELYGIPGRISYLLLLLYIFSPVSTIYIYGIYRKVFSYPCSFPPFCS
;
A
#
# COMPACT_ATOMS: atom_id res chain seq x y z
N MET A 1 -11.21 -24.55 20.19
CA MET A 1 -10.90 -23.67 19.03
C MET A 1 -11.58 -22.30 19.12
N VAL A 2 -12.88 -22.22 19.48
CA VAL A 2 -13.63 -20.94 19.61
C VAL A 2 -13.03 -19.95 20.62
N ASN A 3 -12.53 -20.41 21.78
CA ASN A 3 -11.88 -19.54 22.78
C ASN A 3 -10.56 -18.92 22.30
N GLN A 4 -9.82 -19.60 21.41
CA GLN A 4 -8.57 -19.08 20.85
C GLN A 4 -8.85 -17.94 19.85
N LEU A 5 -9.93 -18.06 19.07
CA LEU A 5 -10.41 -17.00 18.17
C LEU A 5 -10.92 -15.76 18.91
N LYS A 6 -11.69 -15.95 19.99
CA LYS A 6 -12.20 -14.84 20.82
C LYS A 6 -11.07 -13.96 21.38
N ASN A 7 -9.96 -14.56 21.77
CA ASN A 7 -8.81 -13.84 22.31
C ASN A 7 -8.03 -13.03 21.26
N LYS A 8 -8.24 -13.31 19.97
CA LYS A 8 -7.59 -12.61 18.84
C LYS A 8 -8.51 -11.62 18.12
N ILE A 9 -9.74 -11.42 18.60
CA ILE A 9 -10.64 -10.37 18.08
C ILE A 9 -9.96 -8.98 18.08
N PRO A 10 -9.26 -8.56 19.16
CA PRO A 10 -8.61 -7.24 19.16
C PRO A 10 -7.56 -7.09 18.06
N LEU A 11 -6.82 -8.16 17.74
CA LEU A 11 -5.83 -8.15 16.65
C LEU A 11 -6.50 -7.83 15.30
N TYR A 12 -7.58 -8.54 14.96
CA TYR A 12 -8.25 -8.32 13.68
C TYR A 12 -8.88 -6.92 13.61
N ILE A 13 -9.44 -6.42 14.72
CA ILE A 13 -9.94 -5.04 14.80
C ILE A 13 -8.81 -4.05 14.52
N MET A 14 -7.64 -4.21 15.16
CA MET A 14 -6.50 -3.33 14.94
C MET A 14 -5.97 -3.40 13.51
N ALA A 15 -5.91 -4.60 12.91
CA ALA A 15 -5.47 -4.77 11.53
C ALA A 15 -6.44 -4.10 10.53
N VAL A 16 -7.75 -4.28 10.72
CA VAL A 16 -8.78 -3.60 9.92
C VAL A 16 -8.68 -2.08 10.09
N PHE A 17 -8.55 -1.62 11.34
CA PHE A 17 -8.40 -0.19 11.65
C PHE A 17 -7.17 0.42 10.97
N ALA A 18 -6.04 -0.28 10.98
CA ALA A 18 -4.82 0.14 10.28
C ALA A 18 -5.06 0.30 8.77
N GLY A 19 -5.69 -0.70 8.14
CA GLY A 19 -6.02 -0.65 6.71
C GLY A 19 -6.98 0.50 6.37
N ILE A 20 -8.00 0.73 7.20
CA ILE A 20 -8.96 1.84 7.03
C ILE A 20 -8.26 3.19 7.16
N ILE A 21 -7.38 3.38 8.16
CA ILE A 21 -6.62 4.63 8.32
C ILE A 21 -5.83 4.94 7.05
N ILE A 22 -5.09 3.97 6.51
CA ILE A 22 -4.32 4.18 5.28
C ILE A 22 -5.23 4.54 4.11
N TYR A 23 -6.33 3.83 3.94
CA TYR A 23 -7.29 4.11 2.89
C TYR A 23 -7.86 5.53 3.00
N LEU A 24 -8.26 5.96 4.21
CA LEU A 24 -8.83 7.29 4.45
C LEU A 24 -7.80 8.40 4.23
N ILE A 25 -6.56 8.21 4.67
CA ILE A 25 -5.47 9.17 4.43
C ILE A 25 -5.16 9.25 2.94
N SER A 26 -5.14 8.11 2.24
CA SER A 26 -4.83 8.03 0.81
C SER A 26 -5.98 8.54 -0.07
N LYS A 27 -7.23 8.47 0.39
CA LYS A 27 -8.41 8.94 -0.34
C LYS A 27 -8.46 10.46 -0.46
N ASN A 28 -8.02 11.18 0.57
CA ASN A 28 -8.37 12.59 0.74
C ASN A 28 -7.37 13.58 0.17
N HIS A 29 -6.33 13.15 -0.51
CA HIS A 29 -5.33 14.08 -0.99
C HIS A 29 -4.90 13.75 -2.43
N TYR A 30 -4.85 14.80 -3.25
CA TYR A 30 -4.08 14.92 -4.50
C TYR A 30 -2.56 14.78 -4.23
N LEU A 31 -2.17 13.71 -3.53
CA LEU A 31 -0.80 13.52 -3.05
C LEU A 31 0.09 13.24 -4.22
N GLY A 32 0.97 14.21 -4.45
CA GLY A 32 2.09 14.11 -5.36
C GLY A 32 2.84 12.83 -5.06
N PHE A 33 2.75 11.91 -6.03
CA PHE A 33 3.54 10.71 -6.11
C PHE A 33 5.01 11.06 -5.86
N SER A 34 5.68 10.30 -5.00
CA SER A 34 7.15 10.34 -5.07
C SER A 34 7.57 9.93 -6.49
N PRO A 35 8.71 10.44 -7.01
CA PRO A 35 9.22 10.02 -8.31
C PRO A 35 9.26 8.49 -8.46
N ASP A 36 9.59 7.79 -7.37
CA ASP A 36 9.63 6.33 -7.30
C ASP A 36 8.23 5.71 -7.42
N SER A 37 7.25 6.33 -6.76
CA SER A 37 5.84 5.91 -6.80
C SER A 37 5.25 6.06 -8.19
N VAL A 38 5.52 7.19 -8.88
CA VAL A 38 5.12 7.39 -10.28
C VAL A 38 5.60 6.23 -11.14
N THR A 39 6.87 5.85 -10.98
CA THR A 39 7.48 4.77 -11.76
C THR A 39 6.77 3.44 -11.53
N TYR A 40 6.36 3.13 -10.30
CA TYR A 40 5.58 1.93 -10.02
C TYR A 40 4.18 1.96 -10.65
N TYR A 41 3.51 3.12 -10.64
CA TYR A 41 2.18 3.26 -11.25
C TYR A 41 2.23 3.27 -12.79
N GLU A 42 3.26 3.86 -13.39
CA GLU A 42 3.51 3.80 -14.83
C GLU A 42 3.78 2.38 -15.28
N ALA A 43 4.66 1.65 -14.58
CA ALA A 43 4.93 0.25 -14.86
C ALA A 43 3.64 -0.60 -14.73
N ALA A 44 2.83 -0.37 -13.69
CA ALA A 44 1.57 -1.07 -13.51
C ALA A 44 0.56 -0.77 -14.64
N ASN A 45 0.51 0.46 -15.12
CA ASN A 45 -0.35 0.85 -16.23
C ASN A 45 0.12 0.24 -17.55
N SER A 46 1.43 0.24 -17.82
CA SER A 46 2.03 -0.42 -18.99
C SER A 46 1.80 -1.92 -19.00
N LEU A 47 1.93 -2.57 -17.84
CA LEU A 47 1.61 -3.99 -17.66
C LEU A 47 0.14 -4.28 -17.96
N LYS A 48 -0.78 -3.47 -17.40
CA LYS A 48 -2.22 -3.58 -17.67
C LYS A 48 -2.56 -3.39 -19.15
N ALA A 49 -1.82 -2.51 -19.84
CA ALA A 49 -1.97 -2.26 -21.27
C ALA A 49 -1.27 -3.31 -22.17
N GLY A 50 -0.63 -4.33 -21.60
CA GLY A 50 0.08 -5.36 -22.36
C GLY A 50 1.41 -4.91 -22.98
N LYS A 51 1.95 -3.75 -22.57
CA LYS A 51 3.20 -3.17 -23.10
C LYS A 51 4.46 -3.71 -22.41
N GLY A 52 4.29 -4.52 -21.37
CA GLY A 52 5.38 -5.01 -20.54
C GLY A 52 5.82 -3.99 -19.48
N PHE A 53 7.02 -4.20 -18.93
CA PHE A 53 7.54 -3.40 -17.81
C PHE A 53 8.28 -2.15 -18.31
N THR A 54 7.51 -1.20 -18.84
CA THR A 54 8.00 0.04 -19.46
C THR A 54 7.42 1.28 -18.80
N ASN A 55 8.14 2.40 -18.88
CA ASN A 55 7.61 3.71 -18.54
C ASN A 55 6.67 4.24 -19.65
N LEU A 56 6.12 5.44 -19.47
CA LEU A 56 5.23 6.07 -20.46
C LEU A 56 5.93 6.36 -21.80
N ASP A 57 7.25 6.58 -21.80
CA ASP A 57 8.06 6.76 -23.02
C ASP A 57 8.40 5.44 -23.73
N GLY A 58 7.94 4.30 -23.20
CA GLY A 58 8.26 2.97 -23.74
C GLY A 58 9.66 2.47 -23.38
N LYS A 59 10.40 3.16 -22.50
CA LYS A 59 11.70 2.69 -21.99
C LYS A 59 11.50 1.62 -20.93
N TYR A 60 12.32 0.58 -20.97
CA TYR A 60 12.32 -0.46 -19.94
C TYR A 60 12.69 0.09 -18.57
N ILE A 61 11.91 -0.29 -17.56
CA ILE A 61 12.20 0.01 -16.16
C ILE A 61 12.92 -1.22 -15.57
N ASN A 62 14.23 -1.14 -15.32
CA ASN A 62 15.01 -2.25 -14.77
C ASN A 62 15.57 -2.00 -13.36
N HIS A 63 15.36 -0.80 -12.82
CA HIS A 63 15.92 -0.37 -11.54
C HIS A 63 14.96 -0.60 -10.35
N TRP A 64 13.68 -0.89 -10.61
CA TRP A 64 12.69 -1.18 -9.57
C TRP A 64 12.21 -2.64 -9.62
N PRO A 65 11.98 -3.29 -8.47
CA PRO A 65 11.44 -4.64 -8.42
C PRO A 65 10.06 -4.73 -9.10
N PRO A 66 9.81 -5.74 -9.95
CA PRO A 66 8.56 -5.83 -10.70
C PRO A 66 7.36 -6.30 -9.87
N GLY A 67 7.60 -6.88 -8.69
CA GLY A 67 6.55 -7.49 -7.87
C GLY A 67 5.42 -6.52 -7.49
N TYR A 68 5.76 -5.30 -7.07
CA TYR A 68 4.75 -4.33 -6.63
C TYR A 68 3.87 -3.82 -7.80
N PRO A 69 4.41 -3.38 -8.95
CA PRO A 69 3.58 -3.02 -10.12
C PRO A 69 2.74 -4.17 -10.67
N LEU A 70 3.27 -5.40 -10.64
CA LEU A 70 2.51 -6.58 -11.06
C LEU A 70 1.29 -6.79 -10.17
N LEU A 71 1.43 -6.64 -8.84
CA LEU A 71 0.30 -6.73 -7.92
C LEU A 71 -0.72 -5.62 -8.17
N ILE A 72 -0.30 -4.37 -8.37
CA ILE A 72 -1.20 -3.26 -8.70
C ILE A 72 -1.96 -3.54 -9.99
N SER A 73 -1.24 -3.95 -11.04
CA SER A 73 -1.82 -4.27 -12.35
C SER A 73 -2.83 -5.41 -12.25
N ALA A 74 -2.50 -6.48 -11.51
CA ALA A 74 -3.37 -7.61 -11.27
C ALA A 74 -4.64 -7.19 -10.53
N PHE A 75 -4.53 -6.44 -9.43
CA PHE A 75 -5.67 -5.92 -8.68
C PHE A 75 -6.56 -5.02 -9.53
N SER A 76 -5.96 -4.11 -10.30
CA SER A 76 -6.70 -3.23 -11.20
C SER A 76 -7.42 -3.99 -12.31
N SER A 77 -6.84 -5.07 -12.82
CA SER A 77 -7.42 -5.88 -13.89
C SER A 77 -8.52 -6.81 -13.36
N ILE A 78 -8.32 -7.43 -12.21
CA ILE A 78 -9.29 -8.35 -11.58
C ILE A 78 -10.53 -7.58 -11.08
N LEU A 79 -10.32 -6.41 -10.45
CA LEU A 79 -11.41 -5.63 -9.85
C LEU A 79 -12.01 -4.59 -10.79
N GLY A 80 -11.43 -4.37 -11.97
CA GLY A 80 -11.91 -3.36 -12.92
C GLY A 80 -11.76 -1.91 -12.43
N ILE A 81 -10.90 -1.66 -11.45
CA ILE A 81 -10.71 -0.35 -10.81
C ILE A 81 -9.52 0.43 -11.40
N SER A 82 -9.42 1.72 -11.08
CA SER A 82 -8.26 2.53 -11.47
C SER A 82 -6.96 1.99 -10.85
N ILE A 83 -5.84 2.18 -11.56
CA ILE A 83 -4.49 1.79 -11.10
C ILE A 83 -4.15 2.47 -9.76
N MET A 84 -4.59 3.72 -9.57
CA MET A 84 -4.40 4.45 -8.33
C MET A 84 -5.17 3.81 -7.16
N LEU A 85 -6.45 3.48 -7.35
CA LEU A 85 -7.25 2.80 -6.33
C LEU A 85 -6.70 1.40 -6.03
N ALA A 86 -6.25 0.67 -7.05
CA ALA A 86 -5.60 -0.62 -6.88
C ALA A 86 -4.34 -0.51 -6.01
N GLY A 87 -3.47 0.49 -6.25
CA GLY A 87 -2.30 0.74 -5.41
C GLY A 87 -2.67 1.05 -3.96
N THR A 88 -3.69 1.88 -3.74
CA THR A 88 -4.19 2.16 -2.38
C THR A 88 -4.67 0.90 -1.68
N LEU A 89 -5.42 0.03 -2.37
CA LEU A 89 -5.88 -1.24 -1.81
C LEU A 89 -4.73 -2.20 -1.52
N VAL A 90 -3.76 -2.31 -2.42
CA VAL A 90 -2.56 -3.14 -2.22
C VAL A 90 -1.78 -2.65 -0.98
N ASN A 91 -1.61 -1.35 -0.79
CA ASN A 91 -0.96 -0.80 0.39
C ASN A 91 -1.75 -1.05 1.68
N ALA A 92 -3.08 -0.85 1.65
CA ALA A 92 -3.95 -1.12 2.79
C ALA A 92 -3.91 -2.60 3.21
N LEU A 93 -3.94 -3.52 2.23
CA LEU A 93 -3.82 -4.96 2.47
C LEU A 93 -2.43 -5.36 2.96
N SER A 94 -1.38 -4.68 2.49
CA SER A 94 -0.01 -4.91 2.95
C SER A 94 0.17 -4.51 4.40
N LEU A 95 -0.39 -3.38 4.83
CA LEU A 95 -0.36 -2.97 6.24
C LEU A 95 -1.19 -3.93 7.11
N PHE A 96 -2.41 -4.27 6.68
CA PHE A 96 -3.24 -5.26 7.36
C PHE A 96 -2.49 -6.58 7.59
N SER A 97 -1.85 -7.10 6.53
CA SER A 97 -1.08 -8.35 6.58
C SER A 97 0.13 -8.22 7.50
N THR A 98 0.84 -7.10 7.45
CA THR A 98 2.01 -6.83 8.29
C THR A 98 1.63 -6.76 9.76
N THR A 99 0.51 -6.14 10.12
CA THR A 99 0.00 -6.13 11.51
C THR A 99 -0.24 -7.54 12.04
N ILE A 100 -0.81 -8.44 11.23
CA ILE A 100 -1.04 -9.84 11.61
C ILE A 100 0.28 -10.60 11.76
N VAL A 101 1.21 -10.42 10.81
CA VAL A 101 2.52 -11.09 10.84
C VAL A 101 3.33 -10.64 12.05
N LEU A 102 3.38 -9.34 12.35
CA LEU A 102 4.06 -8.80 13.52
C LEU A 102 3.51 -9.38 14.83
N PHE A 103 2.19 -9.49 14.96
CA PHE A 103 1.60 -10.11 16.14
C PHE A 103 2.05 -11.57 16.32
N LYS A 104 2.05 -12.35 15.24
CA LYS A 104 2.52 -13.76 15.28
C LYS A 104 4.00 -13.85 15.63
N ILE A 105 4.82 -12.91 15.15
CA ILE A 105 6.23 -12.81 15.54
C ILE A 105 6.32 -12.53 17.04
N PHE A 106 5.55 -11.59 17.59
CA PHE A 106 5.54 -11.30 19.02
C PHE A 106 5.11 -12.51 19.85
N GLU A 107 4.10 -13.28 19.41
CA GLU A 107 3.71 -14.55 20.02
C GLU A 107 4.85 -15.57 20.00
N LEU A 108 5.60 -15.68 18.89
CA LEU A 108 6.73 -16.59 18.74
C LEU A 108 7.86 -16.27 19.74
N TYR A 109 8.10 -14.98 20.00
CA TYR A 109 9.09 -14.53 21.00
C TYR A 109 8.57 -14.53 22.44
N GLY A 110 7.35 -15.03 22.69
CA GLY A 110 6.77 -15.11 24.03
C GLY A 110 6.38 -13.75 24.63
N ILE A 111 6.20 -12.72 23.80
CA ILE A 111 5.77 -11.40 24.28
C ILE A 111 4.32 -11.50 24.76
N PRO A 112 4.00 -11.01 25.98
CA PRO A 112 2.64 -11.10 26.50
C PRO A 112 1.70 -10.24 25.67
N GLY A 113 0.49 -10.75 25.39
CA GLY A 113 -0.44 -10.14 24.44
C GLY A 113 -0.76 -8.66 24.69
N ARG A 114 -0.80 -8.21 25.96
CA ARG A 114 -0.98 -6.79 26.31
C ARG A 114 0.13 -5.90 25.74
N ILE A 115 1.38 -6.36 25.84
CA ILE A 115 2.54 -5.66 25.28
C ILE A 115 2.50 -5.73 23.76
N SER A 116 2.16 -6.89 23.17
CA SER A 116 2.01 -7.04 21.72
C SER A 116 1.01 -6.05 21.13
N TYR A 117 -0.16 -5.85 21.76
CA TYR A 117 -1.14 -4.86 21.33
C TYR A 117 -0.62 -3.42 21.44
N LEU A 118 0.09 -3.08 22.52
CA LEU A 118 0.72 -1.77 22.66
C LEU A 118 1.77 -1.53 21.55
N LEU A 119 2.62 -2.52 21.26
CA LEU A 119 3.62 -2.44 20.20
C LEU A 119 2.99 -2.28 18.82
N LEU A 120 1.89 -2.99 18.54
CA LEU A 120 1.13 -2.81 17.30
C LEU A 120 0.50 -1.42 17.19
N LEU A 121 -0.04 -0.89 18.29
CA LEU A 121 -0.58 0.47 18.32
C LEU A 121 0.52 1.48 18.00
N LEU A 122 1.67 1.37 18.67
CA LEU A 122 2.84 2.21 18.40
C LEU A 122 3.31 2.08 16.95
N TYR A 123 3.33 0.87 16.40
CA TYR A 123 3.67 0.63 15.00
C TYR A 123 2.70 1.35 14.04
N ILE A 124 1.39 1.21 14.24
CA ILE A 124 0.36 1.83 13.39
C ILE A 124 0.49 3.36 13.37
N PHE A 125 0.81 3.97 14.50
CA PHE A 125 1.01 5.43 14.61
C PHE A 125 2.45 5.90 14.39
N SER A 126 3.39 4.97 14.16
CA SER A 126 4.79 5.33 13.95
C SER A 126 4.99 5.94 12.56
N PRO A 127 6.05 6.76 12.36
CA PRO A 127 6.47 7.17 11.02
C PRO A 127 6.78 5.98 10.09
N VAL A 128 7.05 4.78 10.62
CA VAL A 128 7.33 3.59 9.79
C VAL A 128 6.09 3.09 9.06
N SER A 129 4.90 3.16 9.67
CA SER A 129 3.65 2.82 8.98
C SER A 129 3.31 3.85 7.89
N THR A 130 3.88 5.05 7.97
CA THR A 130 3.74 6.02 6.90
C THR A 130 4.47 5.58 5.63
N ILE A 131 5.36 4.56 5.63
CA ILE A 131 5.93 4.00 4.38
C ILE A 131 4.83 3.52 3.41
N TYR A 132 3.74 2.95 3.95
CA TYR A 132 2.57 2.55 3.16
C TYR A 132 1.79 3.75 2.58
N ILE A 133 2.05 4.94 3.10
CA ILE A 133 1.56 6.25 2.63
C ILE A 133 2.63 6.93 1.75
N TYR A 134 3.92 6.77 2.03
CA TYR A 134 5.06 7.40 1.36
C TYR A 134 5.38 6.80 -0.01
N GLY A 135 4.89 5.59 -0.30
CA GLY A 135 4.66 5.12 -1.68
C GLY A 135 3.63 5.96 -2.46
N ILE A 136 3.13 7.06 -1.88
CA ILE A 136 2.25 8.05 -2.49
C ILE A 136 2.74 9.48 -2.14
N TYR A 137 3.81 9.66 -1.34
CA TYR A 137 4.14 10.95 -0.71
C TYR A 137 5.56 11.44 -1.05
N ARG A 138 5.71 12.25 -2.10
CA ARG A 138 6.68 13.37 -2.12
C ARG A 138 6.17 14.41 -3.11
N LYS A 139 6.08 15.67 -2.67
CA LYS A 139 5.87 16.83 -3.55
C LYS A 139 6.90 16.79 -4.69
N VAL A 140 6.52 16.29 -5.86
CA VAL A 140 7.15 16.71 -7.11
C VAL A 140 6.47 18.00 -7.50
N PHE A 141 7.01 19.08 -6.96
CA PHE A 141 6.84 20.40 -7.54
C PHE A 141 7.36 20.33 -8.99
N SER A 142 6.56 20.82 -9.94
CA SER A 142 6.93 21.15 -11.32
C SER A 142 6.92 20.01 -12.35
N TYR A 143 5.75 19.49 -12.71
CA TYR A 143 5.51 19.09 -14.10
C TYR A 143 4.46 20.05 -14.70
N PRO A 144 4.80 20.84 -15.73
CA PRO A 144 3.81 21.65 -16.43
C PRO A 144 2.88 20.70 -17.20
N CYS A 145 1.58 20.77 -16.91
CA CYS A 145 0.44 20.27 -17.71
C CYS A 145 0.76 19.28 -18.85
N SER A 146 1.22 18.07 -18.55
CA SER A 146 1.48 17.02 -19.55
C SER A 146 0.60 15.77 -19.37
N PHE A 147 -0.43 15.84 -18.51
CA PHE A 147 -1.35 14.72 -18.20
C PHE A 147 -2.79 14.96 -18.71
N PRO A 148 -3.15 14.59 -19.96
CA PRO A 148 -4.55 14.31 -20.30
C PRO A 148 -4.92 12.88 -19.86
N PRO A 149 -6.04 12.62 -19.15
CA PRO A 149 -7.31 13.37 -19.13
C PRO A 149 -7.69 13.99 -17.76
N PHE A 150 -6.72 14.34 -16.90
CA PHE A 150 -7.01 14.88 -15.56
C PHE A 150 -7.10 16.42 -15.51
N CYS A 151 -7.22 17.06 -16.67
CA CYS A 151 -7.58 18.47 -16.79
C CYS A 151 -9.02 18.58 -17.30
N SER A 152 -9.96 18.63 -16.37
CA SER A 152 -11.34 19.09 -16.59
C SER A 152 -11.74 20.00 -15.44
#